data_AF-A0A2V7UZJ9-F1
#
_entry.id   AF-A0A2V7UZJ9-F1
#
_cell.length_a   1.000
_cell.length_b   1.000
_cell.length_c   1.000
_cell.angle_alpha   90.00
_cell.angle_beta   90.00
_cell.angle_gamma   90.00
#
_symmetry.space_group_name_H-M   'P 1'
#
loop_
_entity.id
_entity.type
_entity.pdbx_description
1 polymer ?
#
loop_
_entity_poly.entity_id
_entity_poly.type
_entity_poly.pdbx_seq_one_letter_code
_entity_poly.pdbx_strand_id
1 'polypeptide(L)'
;MGGAARVGRRGAIVIPAMLRRKFGIREGSSVLVEEGPDGVLIRPAVTVPVETWTRERKAAFLLENAVDPKDYAWARREVRRLGLDPDKIPHGKP
;
A
#
# COMPACT_ATOMS: atom_id res chain seq x y z
N MET A 1 21.48 14.92 20.72
CA MET A 1 21.51 16.38 20.88
C MET A 1 20.63 17.00 19.80
N GLY A 2 19.48 17.57 20.19
CA GLY A 2 18.66 18.41 19.33
C GLY A 2 19.02 19.88 19.56
N GLY A 3 19.02 20.70 18.51
CA GLY A 3 19.17 22.15 18.61
C GLY A 3 17.85 22.84 18.31
N ALA A 4 17.70 24.10 18.73
CA ALA A 4 16.52 24.90 18.39
C ALA A 4 16.44 25.12 16.87
N ALA A 5 15.28 24.82 16.27
CA ALA A 5 14.98 25.13 14.88
C ALA A 5 13.97 26.27 14.82
N ARG A 6 14.13 27.18 13.84
CA ARG A 6 13.17 28.27 13.62
C ARG A 6 12.07 27.81 12.67
N VAL A 7 10.86 28.29 12.94
CA VAL A 7 9.70 28.09 12.07
C VAL A 7 9.67 29.22 11.04
N GLY A 8 9.61 28.87 9.76
CA GLY A 8 9.46 29.83 8.67
C GLY A 8 8.03 30.34 8.53
N ARG A 9 7.82 31.31 7.63
CA ARG A 9 6.53 32.01 7.42
C ARG A 9 5.32 31.07 7.19
N ARG A 10 5.55 29.87 6.65
CA ARG A 10 4.50 28.89 6.32
C ARG A 10 4.55 27.64 7.21
N GLY A 11 5.12 27.72 8.42
CA GLY A 11 5.25 26.56 9.30
C GLY A 11 6.38 25.59 8.92
N ALA A 12 7.20 25.94 7.92
CA ALA A 12 8.32 25.10 7.51
C ALA A 12 9.43 25.09 8.57
N ILE A 13 9.90 23.89 8.93
CA ILE A 13 11.02 23.68 9.86
C ILE A 13 12.14 22.98 9.11
N VAL A 14 13.37 23.46 9.27
CA VAL A 14 14.55 22.82 8.69
C VAL A 14 15.05 21.73 9.64
N ILE A 15 15.00 20.47 9.20
CA ILE A 15 15.59 19.36 9.95
C ILE A 15 17.13 19.41 9.77
N PRO A 16 17.90 19.52 10.88
CA PRO A 16 19.35 19.54 10.84
C PRO A 16 19.95 18.36 10.07
N ALA A 17 21.04 18.61 9.33
CA ALA A 17 21.63 17.62 8.43
C ALA A 17 22.00 16.28 9.10
N MET A 18 22.45 16.32 10.36
CA MET A 18 22.77 15.12 11.13
C MET A 18 21.53 14.23 11.35
N LEU A 19 20.38 14.82 11.69
CA LEU A 19 19.14 14.07 11.90
C LEU A 19 18.62 13.51 10.57
N ARG A 20 18.65 14.32 9.50
CA ARG A 20 18.29 13.86 8.15
C ARG A 20 19.09 12.63 7.73
N ARG A 21 20.41 12.65 7.91
CA ARG A 21 21.29 11.50 7.61
C ARG A 21 20.97 10.28 8.47
N LYS A 22 20.79 10.47 9.78
CA LYS A 22 20.47 9.39 10.73
C LYS A 22 19.18 8.65 10.36
N PHE A 23 18.16 9.39 9.89
CA PHE A 23 16.85 8.83 9.55
C PHE A 23 16.63 8.62 8.05
N GLY A 24 17.68 8.75 7.23
CA GLY A 24 17.59 8.54 5.78
C GLY A 24 16.71 9.54 5.03
N ILE A 25 16.38 10.68 5.62
CA ILE A 25 15.54 11.71 5.00
C ILE A 25 16.39 12.52 4.03
N ARG A 26 16.09 12.39 2.73
CA ARG A 26 16.78 13.09 1.64
C ARG A 26 15.81 14.06 0.97
N GLU A 27 16.35 14.90 0.09
CA GLU A 27 15.51 15.71 -0.79
C GLU A 27 14.57 14.80 -1.59
N GLY A 28 13.29 15.20 -1.70
CA GLY A 28 12.25 14.42 -2.37
C GLY A 28 11.72 13.21 -1.59
N SER A 29 12.24 12.90 -0.39
CA SER A 29 11.68 11.83 0.43
C SER A 29 10.28 12.18 0.93
N SER A 30 9.35 11.23 0.82
CA SER A 30 8.07 11.32 1.51
C SER A 30 8.29 11.11 3.01
N VAL A 31 7.58 11.90 3.82
CA VAL A 31 7.55 11.76 5.28
C VAL A 31 6.11 11.82 5.75
N LEU A 32 5.83 11.10 6.83
CA LEU A 32 4.58 11.20 7.56
C LEU A 32 4.77 12.11 8.76
N VAL A 33 3.75 12.93 9.02
CA VAL A 33 3.72 13.90 10.11
C VAL A 33 2.48 13.59 10.95
N GLU A 34 2.68 13.13 12.18
CA GLU A 34 1.62 12.67 13.08
C GLU A 34 1.70 13.41 14.42
N GLU A 35 0.57 13.52 15.12
CA GLU A 35 0.56 13.92 16.53
C GLU A 35 1.07 12.74 17.37
N GLY A 36 1.95 13.04 18.33
CA GLY A 36 2.48 12.10 19.30
C GLY A 36 2.48 12.70 20.71
N PRO A 37 2.75 11.89 21.74
CA PRO A 37 2.65 12.32 23.15
C PRO A 37 3.47 13.57 23.49
N ASP A 38 4.63 13.73 22.84
CA ASP A 38 5.59 14.81 23.08
C ASP A 38 5.62 15.85 21.95
N GLY A 39 4.61 15.87 21.08
CA GLY A 39 4.49 16.81 19.96
C GLY A 39 4.41 16.14 18.60
N VAL A 40 5.09 16.68 17.59
CA VAL A 40 4.97 16.20 16.21
C VAL A 40 5.99 15.11 15.92
N LEU A 41 5.52 13.92 15.56
CA LEU A 41 6.34 12.81 15.11
C LEU A 41 6.53 12.86 13.59
N ILE A 42 7.78 12.86 13.14
CA ILE A 42 8.14 12.80 11.72
C ILE A 42 8.85 11.48 11.45
N ARG A 43 8.32 10.69 10.52
CA ARG A 43 8.92 9.41 10.11
C ARG A 43 9.02 9.29 8.58
N PRO A 44 10.06 8.63 8.05
CA PRO A 44 10.12 8.31 6.62
C PRO A 44 8.87 7.56 6.17
N ALA A 45 8.37 7.89 4.98
CA ALA A 45 7.23 7.25 4.37
C ALA A 45 7.56 6.83 2.94
N VAL A 46 6.87 5.80 2.46
CA VAL A 46 6.92 5.35 1.07
C VAL A 46 5.50 5.36 0.52
N THR A 47 5.35 5.87 -0.70
CA THR A 47 4.08 5.79 -1.42
C THR A 47 4.11 4.51 -2.24
N VAL A 48 3.21 3.58 -1.94
CA VAL A 48 3.03 2.36 -2.71
C VAL A 48 1.69 2.44 -3.46
N PRO A 49 1.62 2.01 -4.72
CA PRO A 49 0.34 1.89 -5.41
C PRO A 49 -0.51 0.87 -4.67
N VAL A 50 -1.74 1.24 -4.32
CA VAL A 50 -2.72 0.30 -3.77
C VAL A 50 -3.44 -0.34 -4.96
N GLU A 51 -3.12 -1.60 -5.26
CA GLU A 51 -3.87 -2.35 -6.27
C GLU A 51 -5.29 -2.59 -5.75
N THR A 52 -6.24 -1.85 -6.31
CA THR A 52 -7.65 -1.99 -5.95
C THR A 52 -8.21 -3.20 -6.71
N TRP A 53 -8.24 -4.36 -6.05
CA TRP A 53 -8.74 -5.58 -6.66
C TRP A 53 -10.26 -5.51 -6.85
N THR A 54 -10.68 -5.26 -8.09
CA THR A 54 -12.09 -5.40 -8.48
C THR A 54 -12.57 -6.83 -8.25
N ARG A 55 -13.89 -7.03 -8.14
CA ARG A 55 -14.45 -8.38 -7.93
C ARG A 55 -14.07 -9.31 -9.08
N GLU A 56 -14.00 -8.77 -10.30
CA GLU A 56 -13.62 -9.47 -11.52
C GLU A 56 -12.16 -9.91 -11.48
N ARG A 57 -11.26 -9.06 -10.97
CA ARG A 57 -9.84 -9.41 -10.84
C ARG A 57 -9.63 -10.47 -9.75
N LYS A 58 -10.35 -10.40 -8.63
CA LYS A 58 -10.36 -11.47 -7.61
C LYS A 58 -10.85 -12.79 -8.19
N ALA A 59 -11.91 -12.74 -9.01
CA ALA A 59 -12.45 -13.92 -9.67
C ALA A 59 -11.46 -14.54 -10.66
N ALA A 60 -10.74 -13.71 -11.43
CA ALA A 60 -9.71 -14.19 -12.35
C ALA A 60 -8.61 -14.95 -11.59
N PHE A 61 -8.12 -14.40 -10.47
CA PHE A 61 -7.12 -15.10 -9.65
C PHE A 61 -7.59 -16.45 -9.12
N LEU A 62 -8.82 -16.53 -8.60
CA LEU A 62 -9.37 -17.77 -8.09
C LEU A 62 -9.36 -18.86 -9.17
N LEU A 63 -9.71 -18.50 -10.40
CA LEU A 63 -9.79 -19.44 -11.51
C LEU A 63 -8.42 -19.78 -12.09
N GLU A 64 -7.53 -18.80 -12.22
CA GLU A 64 -6.20 -18.92 -12.83
C GLU A 64 -5.19 -19.66 -11.93
N ASN A 65 -5.39 -19.63 -10.60
CA ASN A 65 -4.53 -20.34 -9.64
C ASN A 65 -5.06 -21.72 -9.26
N ALA A 66 -6.12 -22.20 -9.90
CA ALA A 66 -6.64 -23.54 -9.63
C ALA A 66 -5.64 -24.59 -10.08
N VAL A 67 -5.20 -25.46 -9.17
CA VAL A 67 -4.12 -26.43 -9.46
C VAL A 67 -4.61 -27.75 -10.05
N ASP A 68 -5.88 -28.09 -9.84
CA ASP A 68 -6.50 -29.32 -10.33
C ASP A 68 -8.00 -29.12 -10.65
N PRO A 69 -8.67 -30.09 -11.31
CA PRO A 69 -10.09 -29.95 -11.67
C PRO A 69 -11.05 -29.79 -10.48
N LYS A 70 -10.72 -30.36 -9.32
CA LYS A 70 -11.54 -30.25 -8.09
C LYS A 70 -11.40 -28.83 -7.52
N ASP A 71 -10.19 -28.29 -7.52
CA ASP A 71 -9.88 -26.93 -7.13
C ASP A 71 -10.51 -25.92 -8.08
N TYR A 72 -10.46 -26.17 -9.40
CA TYR A 72 -11.14 -25.34 -10.39
C TYR A 72 -12.66 -25.32 -10.19
N ALA A 73 -13.27 -26.47 -9.87
CA ALA A 73 -14.69 -26.53 -9.53
C ALA A 73 -15.02 -25.73 -8.25
N TRP A 74 -14.12 -25.71 -7.27
CA TRP A 74 -14.24 -24.87 -6.07
C TRP A 74 -14.12 -23.38 -6.41
N ALA A 75 -13.10 -22.98 -7.15
CA ALA A 75 -12.90 -21.60 -7.61
C ALA A 75 -14.13 -21.06 -8.34
N ARG A 76 -14.73 -21.84 -9.25
CA ARG A 76 -15.97 -21.48 -9.95
C ARG A 76 -17.16 -21.25 -9.02
N ARG A 77 -17.23 -21.92 -7.86
CA ARG A 77 -18.29 -21.66 -6.86
C ARG A 77 -18.04 -20.36 -6.13
N GLU A 78 -16.79 -20.07 -5.77
CA GLU A 78 -16.43 -18.80 -5.13
C GLU A 78 -16.68 -17.60 -6.05
N VAL A 79 -16.36 -17.72 -7.34
CA VAL A 79 -16.67 -16.66 -8.33
C VAL A 79 -18.16 -16.36 -8.40
N ARG A 80 -19.02 -17.39 -8.34
CA ARG A 80 -20.47 -17.21 -8.27
C ARG A 80 -20.91 -16.52 -6.97
N ARG A 81 -20.27 -16.80 -5.84
CA ARG A 81 -20.54 -16.10 -4.57
C ARG A 81 -20.16 -14.62 -4.60
N LEU A 82 -19.20 -14.24 -5.44
CA LEU A 82 -18.88 -12.83 -5.71
C LEU A 82 -19.93 -12.13 -6.59
N GLY A 83 -20.95 -12.86 -7.05
CA GLY A 83 -21.99 -12.37 -7.96
C GLY A 83 -21.55 -12.31 -9.42
N LEU A 84 -20.51 -13.07 -9.78
CA LEU A 84 -19.91 -13.07 -11.11
C LEU A 84 -20.11 -14.41 -11.81
N ASP A 85 -20.19 -14.37 -13.13
CA ASP A 85 -20.26 -15.56 -13.98
C ASP A 85 -18.84 -16.05 -14.29
N PRO A 86 -18.41 -17.24 -13.81
CA PRO A 86 -17.05 -17.74 -14.04
C PRO A 86 -16.72 -17.95 -15.52
N ASP A 87 -17.70 -18.14 -16.40
CA ASP A 87 -17.45 -18.30 -17.84
C ASP A 87 -17.19 -16.96 -18.56
N LYS A 88 -17.53 -15.83 -17.93
CA LYS A 88 -17.28 -14.49 -18.46
C LYS A 88 -15.98 -13.87 -17.96
N ILE A 89 -15.28 -14.51 -17.03
CA ILE A 89 -14.00 -14.05 -16.51
C ILE A 89 -12.88 -14.59 -17.39
N PRO A 90 -12.00 -13.76 -17.97
CA PRO A 90 -10.83 -14.26 -18.71
C PRO A 90 -9.86 -14.98 -17.76
N HIS A 91 -9.59 -16.27 -18.00
CA HIS A 91 -8.61 -17.07 -17.25
C HIS A 91 -8.18 -18.31 -18.07
N GLY A 92 -7.00 -18.85 -17.79
CA GLY A 92 -6.59 -20.17 -18.27
C GLY A 92 -7.25 -21.29 -17.46
N LYS A 93 -7.65 -22.39 -18.12
CA LYS A 93 -8.13 -23.59 -17.43
C LYS A 93 -6.92 -24.50 -17.14
N PRO A 94 -6.86 -25.15 -15.96
CA PRO A 94 -5.88 -26.19 -15.68
C PRO A 94 -6.05 -27.41 -16.59
#